data_AF-A0A841AWF4-F1
#
_entry.id   AF-A0A841AWF4-F1
#
_cell.length_a   1.000
_cell.length_b   1.000
_cell.length_c   1.000
_cell.angle_alpha   90.00
_cell.angle_beta   90.00
_cell.angle_gamma   90.00
#
_symmetry.space_group_name_H-M   'P 1'
#
loop_
_entity.id
_entity.type
_entity.pdbx_description
1 polymer ?
#
loop_
_entity_poly.entity_id
_entity_poly.type
_entity_poly.pdbx_seq_one_letter_code
_entity_poly.pdbx_strand_id
1 'polypeptide(L)'
;MSPQAETPAGVVRGRRDPFGELYRAVPYAAAPIGPGRFRRPAPHPGWTGVRDATRPSPTAPQPVRDFGRLDMTPYFGPGWVRGEEYLTVDVRTPAADDGKRPVMVFVHGGGFVTGSTRAALYDGRAFARDGVVLVTVNYRLGVPGFLDLEGAPANRGLLDVLAALGWVRDTVAVFGGDPDNVTVFGQSAGATLTGALLATQEAVGLFRRVIVQSGSGTGAFTPEQARRVTAAAASALGVAPSAEAFEAIPDERFLAILPALAGLDLRTGTASDPLAGLSPFSLVLPVQPADGLVIEADLLIGTNTEEGNLYVATEGEAAALGETLFGAGTARLAKAHGHAHVYSFGYRSTASDGRLGAAHTVELPFVFDLADEPWLHGDTGLLGPDPVPRGLAAEMHGAWVAFARTGDPGWARDTVGFFG
;
A
#
# COMPACT_ATOMS: atom_id res chain seq x y z
N MET A 1 18.37 4.34 -27.00
CA MET A 1 18.45 2.88 -26.74
C MET A 1 17.64 2.59 -25.48
N SER A 2 16.96 1.44 -25.39
CA SER A 2 16.27 1.02 -24.16
C SER A 2 17.30 0.76 -23.06
N PRO A 3 17.14 1.32 -21.85
CA PRO A 3 18.10 1.12 -20.77
C PRO A 3 18.04 -0.32 -20.26
N GLN A 4 19.18 -0.81 -19.78
CA GLN A 4 19.31 -2.14 -19.18
C GLN A 4 19.99 -2.03 -17.82
N ALA A 5 19.59 -2.87 -16.89
CA ALA A 5 20.13 -2.93 -15.55
C ALA A 5 20.45 -4.39 -15.19
N GLU A 6 21.65 -4.63 -14.68
CA GLU A 6 22.13 -5.97 -14.30
C GLU A 6 21.83 -6.22 -12.82
N THR A 7 20.78 -7.00 -12.55
CA THR A 7 20.40 -7.37 -11.18
C THR A 7 21.01 -8.72 -10.79
N PRO A 8 21.10 -9.07 -9.50
CA PRO A 8 21.57 -10.39 -9.07
C PRO A 8 20.77 -11.56 -9.66
N ALA A 9 19.49 -11.33 -10.02
CA ALA A 9 18.61 -12.33 -10.59
C ALA A 9 18.68 -12.42 -12.13
N GLY A 10 19.37 -11.48 -12.79
CA GLY A 10 19.48 -11.38 -14.24
C GLY A 10 19.32 -9.95 -14.77
N VAL A 11 19.53 -9.78 -16.07
CA VAL A 11 19.43 -8.47 -16.73
C VAL A 11 17.97 -8.11 -17.02
N VAL A 12 17.57 -6.88 -16.71
CA VAL A 12 16.27 -6.31 -17.08
C VAL A 12 16.43 -5.20 -18.11
N ARG A 13 15.50 -5.09 -19.06
CA ARG A 13 15.40 -3.97 -20.02
C ARG A 13 14.20 -3.10 -19.71
N GLY A 14 14.44 -1.84 -19.40
CA GLY A 14 13.41 -0.84 -19.09
C GLY A 14 13.07 0.07 -20.27
N ARG A 15 12.33 1.13 -19.97
CA ARG A 15 12.06 2.27 -20.87
C ARG A 15 12.71 3.53 -20.33
N ARG A 16 13.03 4.45 -21.23
CA ARG A 16 13.49 5.80 -20.89
C ARG A 16 12.53 6.81 -21.50
N ASP A 17 12.15 7.81 -20.73
CA ASP A 17 11.29 8.92 -21.13
C ASP A 17 11.85 10.24 -20.54
N PRO A 18 11.22 11.42 -20.77
CA PRO A 18 11.74 12.69 -20.29
C PRO A 18 11.95 12.82 -18.78
N PHE A 19 11.32 11.97 -17.97
CA PHE A 19 11.44 12.02 -16.50
C PHE A 19 12.38 10.95 -15.93
N GLY A 20 13.06 10.18 -16.79
CA GLY A 20 14.05 9.18 -16.37
C GLY A 20 13.79 7.79 -16.95
N GLU A 21 14.05 6.76 -16.15
CA GLU A 21 13.91 5.37 -16.52
C GLU A 21 12.80 4.67 -15.73
N LEU A 22 12.14 3.71 -16.37
CA LEU A 22 11.09 2.90 -15.78
C LEU A 22 11.34 1.42 -16.10
N TYR A 23 11.42 0.62 -15.05
CA TYR A 23 11.53 -0.83 -15.10
C TYR A 23 10.30 -1.42 -14.42
N ARG A 24 9.49 -2.16 -15.15
CA ARG A 24 8.23 -2.74 -14.66
C ARG A 24 8.33 -4.24 -14.51
N ALA A 25 7.54 -4.80 -13.59
CA ALA A 25 7.41 -6.24 -13.40
C ALA A 25 8.75 -6.95 -13.09
N VAL A 26 9.60 -6.33 -12.26
CA VAL A 26 10.84 -6.95 -11.79
C VAL A 26 10.49 -7.83 -10.58
N PRO A 27 10.67 -9.16 -10.65
CA PRO A 27 10.27 -10.04 -9.55
C PRO A 27 11.21 -9.91 -8.36
N TYR A 28 10.63 -9.74 -7.17
CA TYR A 28 11.37 -9.80 -5.90
C TYR A 28 11.26 -11.18 -5.24
N ALA A 29 10.31 -12.02 -5.68
CA ALA A 29 10.08 -13.37 -5.19
C ALA A 29 9.60 -14.29 -6.33
N ALA A 30 9.68 -15.60 -6.10
CA ALA A 30 9.08 -16.60 -7.00
C ALA A 30 7.55 -16.44 -7.06
N ALA A 31 6.95 -16.85 -8.19
CA ALA A 31 5.51 -16.81 -8.38
C ALA A 31 4.77 -17.60 -7.26
N PRO A 32 3.73 -17.02 -6.63
CA PRO A 32 3.00 -17.64 -5.52
C PRO A 32 1.94 -18.64 -6.03
N ILE A 33 2.39 -19.68 -6.72
CA ILE A 33 1.55 -20.72 -7.32
C ILE A 33 1.72 -22.07 -6.62
N GLY A 34 0.74 -22.95 -6.78
CA GLY A 34 0.72 -24.27 -6.12
C GLY A 34 0.96 -24.14 -4.62
N PRO A 35 1.89 -24.92 -4.03
CA PRO A 35 2.21 -24.82 -2.61
C PRO A 35 2.74 -23.44 -2.20
N GLY A 36 3.34 -22.68 -3.13
CA GLY A 36 3.86 -21.34 -2.89
C GLY A 36 2.76 -20.32 -2.56
N ARG A 37 1.52 -20.57 -2.97
CA ARG A 37 0.38 -19.67 -2.79
C ARG A 37 0.16 -19.27 -1.33
N PHE A 38 0.29 -20.22 -0.41
CA PHE A 38 0.08 -20.03 1.03
C PHE A 38 1.37 -20.11 1.86
N ARG A 39 2.55 -20.20 1.24
CA ARG A 39 3.84 -20.20 1.95
C ARG A 39 4.43 -18.80 2.07
N ARG A 40 5.53 -18.68 2.82
CA ARG A 40 6.40 -17.48 2.76
C ARG A 40 6.85 -17.25 1.30
N PRO A 41 7.03 -15.99 0.87
CA PRO A 41 7.60 -15.72 -0.46
C PRO A 41 8.99 -16.36 -0.55
N ALA A 42 9.22 -17.13 -1.61
CA ALA A 42 10.49 -17.79 -1.86
C ALA A 42 11.37 -16.93 -2.79
N PRO A 43 12.71 -17.04 -2.72
CA PRO A 43 13.59 -16.35 -3.67
C PRO A 43 13.25 -16.70 -5.12
N HIS A 44 13.29 -15.70 -6.01
CA HIS A 44 13.11 -15.94 -7.44
C HIS A 44 14.31 -16.74 -7.99
N PRO A 45 14.11 -17.76 -8.85
CA PRO A 45 15.22 -18.58 -9.39
C PRO A 45 16.14 -17.86 -10.39
N GLY A 46 15.98 -16.54 -10.55
CA GLY A 46 16.58 -15.76 -11.64
C GLY A 46 16.06 -16.11 -13.03
N TRP A 47 16.67 -15.53 -14.06
CA TRP A 47 16.42 -15.85 -15.47
C TRP A 47 17.70 -15.70 -16.29
N THR A 48 17.76 -16.38 -17.44
CA THR A 48 18.85 -16.21 -18.41
C THR A 48 18.48 -15.17 -19.47
N GLY A 49 19.47 -14.42 -19.96
CA GLY A 49 19.25 -13.39 -20.98
C GLY A 49 18.65 -12.10 -20.41
N VAL A 50 17.95 -11.35 -21.26
CA VAL A 50 17.39 -10.03 -20.92
C VAL A 50 15.87 -10.14 -20.77
N ARG A 51 15.37 -9.87 -19.56
CA ARG A 51 13.93 -9.82 -19.26
C ARG A 51 13.33 -8.49 -19.72
N ASP A 52 12.17 -8.55 -20.37
CA ASP A 52 11.44 -7.36 -20.82
C ASP A 52 10.69 -6.70 -19.66
N ALA A 53 11.36 -5.78 -18.96
CA ALA A 53 10.80 -4.97 -17.89
C ALA A 53 10.15 -3.68 -18.42
N THR A 54 9.59 -3.73 -19.64
CA THR A 54 8.91 -2.58 -20.25
C THR A 54 7.39 -2.65 -20.14
N ARG A 55 6.86 -3.78 -19.67
CA ARG A 55 5.44 -4.08 -19.58
C ARG A 55 5.04 -4.32 -18.11
N PRO A 56 3.85 -3.88 -17.70
CA PRO A 56 3.35 -4.17 -16.35
C PRO A 56 3.14 -5.67 -16.14
N SER A 57 3.26 -6.10 -14.88
CA SER A 57 2.99 -7.47 -14.45
C SER A 57 1.49 -7.81 -14.54
N PRO A 58 1.12 -9.10 -14.42
CA PRO A 58 -0.16 -9.50 -13.86
C PRO A 58 -0.41 -8.86 -12.47
N THR A 59 -1.65 -8.88 -12.00
CA THR A 59 -2.01 -8.40 -10.66
C THR A 59 -2.47 -9.55 -9.77
N ALA A 60 -2.35 -9.37 -8.45
CA ALA A 60 -2.91 -10.32 -7.50
C ALA A 60 -4.43 -10.48 -7.74
N PRO A 61 -4.98 -11.69 -7.55
CA PRO A 61 -6.42 -11.92 -7.65
C PRO A 61 -7.20 -10.97 -6.74
N GLN A 62 -8.14 -10.24 -7.32
CA GLN A 62 -8.91 -9.21 -6.64
C GLN A 62 -10.29 -9.03 -7.29
N PRO A 63 -11.32 -8.65 -6.52
CA PRO A 63 -12.63 -8.39 -7.07
C PRO A 63 -12.64 -7.07 -7.86
N VAL A 64 -13.66 -6.89 -8.70
CA VAL A 64 -14.04 -5.56 -9.15
C VAL A 64 -14.73 -4.85 -7.98
N ARG A 65 -14.35 -3.61 -7.69
CA ARG A 65 -15.02 -2.77 -6.71
C ARG A 65 -15.87 -1.72 -7.41
N ASP A 66 -17.06 -1.52 -6.89
CA ASP A 66 -17.98 -0.48 -7.33
C ASP A 66 -17.97 0.66 -6.30
N PHE A 67 -17.66 1.87 -6.77
CA PHE A 67 -17.69 3.11 -5.99
C PHE A 67 -18.77 4.06 -6.54
N GLY A 68 -19.82 3.49 -7.14
CA GLY A 68 -20.90 4.21 -7.78
C GLY A 68 -20.39 4.97 -9.00
N ARG A 69 -20.47 6.30 -8.94
CA ARG A 69 -20.07 7.16 -10.07
C ARG A 69 -18.57 7.47 -10.11
N LEU A 70 -17.83 7.19 -9.04
CA LEU A 70 -16.42 7.51 -8.96
C LEU A 70 -15.59 6.45 -9.70
N ASP A 71 -14.75 6.88 -10.64
CA ASP A 71 -13.74 6.02 -11.25
C ASP A 71 -12.51 5.92 -10.35
N MET A 72 -12.41 4.79 -9.64
CA MET A 72 -11.28 4.50 -8.77
C MET A 72 -10.16 3.70 -9.46
N THR A 73 -10.28 3.44 -10.77
CA THR A 73 -9.22 2.78 -11.56
C THR A 73 -7.87 3.50 -11.47
N PRO A 74 -7.79 4.84 -11.44
CA PRO A 74 -6.50 5.51 -11.29
C PRO A 74 -5.80 5.25 -9.96
N TYR A 75 -6.55 4.89 -8.91
CA TYR A 75 -6.07 4.65 -7.54
C TYR A 75 -5.75 3.18 -7.28
N PHE A 76 -6.59 2.24 -7.76
CA PHE A 76 -6.40 0.81 -7.49
C PHE A 76 -5.83 0.02 -8.68
N GLY A 77 -5.83 0.61 -9.87
CA GLY A 77 -5.49 -0.06 -11.11
C GLY A 77 -6.68 -0.81 -11.73
N PRO A 78 -6.43 -1.60 -12.79
CA PRO A 78 -7.47 -2.16 -13.66
C PRO A 78 -8.18 -3.40 -13.08
N GLY A 79 -8.04 -3.68 -11.79
CA GLY A 79 -8.49 -4.93 -11.18
C GLY A 79 -7.62 -6.13 -11.53
N TRP A 80 -8.22 -7.32 -11.62
CA TRP A 80 -7.49 -8.57 -11.81
C TRP A 80 -7.02 -8.77 -13.26
N VAL A 81 -5.71 -8.72 -13.46
CA VAL A 81 -5.02 -9.09 -14.70
C VAL A 81 -4.33 -10.43 -14.48
N ARG A 82 -4.79 -11.46 -15.19
CA ARG A 82 -4.35 -12.84 -14.99
C ARG A 82 -2.88 -13.05 -15.31
N GLY A 83 -2.27 -13.93 -14.52
CA GLY A 83 -0.91 -14.43 -14.67
C GLY A 83 -0.33 -14.81 -13.32
N GLU A 84 0.75 -15.59 -13.33
CA GLU A 84 1.29 -16.23 -12.12
C GLU A 84 2.29 -15.34 -11.39
N GLU A 85 3.04 -14.51 -12.13
CA GLU A 85 4.17 -13.77 -11.59
C GLU A 85 3.79 -12.32 -11.29
N TYR A 86 3.07 -12.12 -10.18
CA TYR A 86 2.62 -10.81 -9.70
C TYR A 86 3.34 -10.33 -8.43
N LEU A 87 4.26 -11.11 -7.85
CA LEU A 87 5.15 -10.64 -6.77
C LEU A 87 6.35 -9.89 -7.35
N THR A 88 6.04 -8.70 -7.84
CA THR A 88 6.95 -7.84 -8.59
C THR A 88 6.96 -6.43 -8.02
N VAL A 89 8.05 -5.71 -8.30
CA VAL A 89 8.13 -4.26 -8.15
C VAL A 89 8.18 -3.57 -9.51
N ASP A 90 7.71 -2.32 -9.55
CA ASP A 90 8.06 -1.36 -10.59
C ASP A 90 9.06 -0.35 -9.99
N VAL A 91 10.14 -0.03 -10.72
CA VAL A 91 11.18 0.93 -10.33
C VAL A 91 11.19 2.11 -11.29
N ARG A 92 10.96 3.30 -10.75
CA ARG A 92 11.07 4.59 -11.44
C ARG A 92 12.27 5.34 -10.87
N THR A 93 13.25 5.64 -11.71
CA THR A 93 14.52 6.25 -11.29
C THR A 93 14.96 7.34 -12.27
N PRO A 94 15.68 8.38 -11.82
CA PRO A 94 16.28 9.35 -12.74
C PRO A 94 17.23 8.68 -13.74
N ALA A 95 18.03 7.71 -13.27
CA ALA A 95 18.94 6.88 -14.06
C ALA A 95 19.44 5.68 -13.26
N ALA A 96 19.61 4.53 -13.92
CA ALA A 96 20.40 3.41 -13.39
C ALA A 96 21.91 3.72 -13.48
N ASP A 97 22.46 4.33 -12.44
CA ASP A 97 23.85 4.76 -12.28
C ASP A 97 24.28 4.68 -10.80
N ASP A 98 25.46 5.17 -10.43
CA ASP A 98 25.95 5.16 -9.03
C ASP A 98 25.45 6.36 -8.19
N GLY A 99 24.28 6.94 -8.52
CA GLY A 99 23.82 8.21 -7.98
C GLY A 99 23.43 8.24 -6.49
N LYS A 100 23.33 7.08 -5.82
CA LYS A 100 22.99 6.94 -4.38
C LYS A 100 21.84 7.85 -3.93
N ARG A 101 20.73 7.77 -4.64
CA ARG A 101 19.56 8.62 -4.40
C ARG A 101 18.68 8.06 -3.28
N PRO A 102 17.95 8.90 -2.53
CA PRO A 102 16.94 8.42 -1.60
C PRO A 102 15.98 7.46 -2.31
N VAL A 103 15.60 6.38 -1.62
CA VAL A 103 14.68 5.38 -2.14
C VAL A 103 13.37 5.48 -1.39
N MET A 104 12.26 5.61 -2.12
CA MET A 104 10.92 5.57 -1.56
C MET A 104 10.21 4.30 -2.03
N VAL A 105 9.76 3.47 -1.08
CA VAL A 105 9.07 2.19 -1.36
C VAL A 105 7.59 2.34 -1.05
N PHE A 106 6.75 2.38 -2.08
CA PHE A 106 5.31 2.56 -1.95
C PHE A 106 4.57 1.23 -1.83
N VAL A 107 3.78 1.10 -0.76
CA VAL A 107 2.84 0.00 -0.51
C VAL A 107 1.42 0.51 -0.71
N HIS A 108 0.75 0.03 -1.75
CA HIS A 108 -0.57 0.54 -2.13
C HIS A 108 -1.66 0.18 -1.11
N GLY A 109 -2.73 0.97 -1.09
CA GLY A 109 -3.94 0.70 -0.33
C GLY A 109 -4.89 -0.27 -1.03
N GLY A 110 -6.15 -0.31 -0.58
CA GLY A 110 -7.20 -1.15 -1.18
C GLY A 110 -7.83 -2.18 -0.24
N GLY A 111 -7.81 -1.92 1.07
CA GLY A 111 -8.52 -2.75 2.06
C GLY A 111 -8.05 -4.20 2.11
N PHE A 112 -6.78 -4.47 1.75
CA PHE A 112 -6.19 -5.82 1.64
C PHE A 112 -6.81 -6.72 0.55
N VAL A 113 -7.74 -6.20 -0.26
CA VAL A 113 -8.49 -6.99 -1.26
C VAL A 113 -8.29 -6.52 -2.70
N THR A 114 -7.92 -5.25 -2.90
CA THR A 114 -7.66 -4.66 -4.23
C THR A 114 -6.40 -3.80 -4.20
N GLY A 115 -5.97 -3.34 -5.38
CA GLY A 115 -4.80 -2.49 -5.59
C GLY A 115 -3.75 -3.17 -6.44
N SER A 116 -2.90 -2.37 -7.08
CA SER A 116 -1.73 -2.83 -7.82
C SER A 116 -0.81 -1.68 -8.24
N THR A 117 0.42 -2.00 -8.61
CA THR A 117 1.38 -1.08 -9.28
C THR A 117 0.92 -0.62 -10.67
N ARG A 118 -0.21 -1.14 -11.17
CA ARG A 118 -0.79 -0.73 -12.46
C ARG A 118 -1.70 0.48 -12.35
N ALA A 119 -1.96 0.99 -11.15
CA ALA A 119 -2.69 2.23 -10.96
C ALA A 119 -1.91 3.39 -11.60
N ALA A 120 -2.61 4.22 -12.38
CA ALA A 120 -1.98 5.34 -13.11
C ALA A 120 -1.35 6.36 -12.15
N LEU A 121 -1.92 6.51 -10.96
CA LEU A 121 -1.44 7.42 -9.92
C LEU A 121 -0.03 7.11 -9.43
N TYR A 122 0.43 5.86 -9.58
CA TYR A 122 1.71 5.40 -9.03
C TYR A 122 2.85 5.43 -10.06
N ASP A 123 2.80 6.32 -11.04
CA ASP A 123 3.77 6.38 -12.15
C ASP A 123 5.20 6.78 -11.72
N GLY A 124 5.32 7.53 -10.62
CA GLY A 124 6.57 7.98 -10.01
C GLY A 124 7.35 9.08 -10.75
N ARG A 125 6.79 9.72 -11.77
CA ARG A 125 7.54 10.70 -12.59
C ARG A 125 8.02 11.92 -11.80
N ALA A 126 7.23 12.40 -10.85
CA ALA A 126 7.60 13.53 -10.00
C ALA A 126 8.74 13.18 -9.04
N PHE A 127 8.69 11.98 -8.44
CA PHE A 127 9.79 11.47 -7.60
C PHE A 127 11.11 11.40 -8.38
N ALA A 128 11.09 10.86 -9.62
CA ALA A 128 12.30 10.84 -10.45
C ALA A 128 12.76 12.24 -10.88
N ARG A 129 11.83 13.16 -11.22
CA ARG A 129 12.16 14.57 -11.45
C ARG A 129 12.93 15.16 -10.26
N ASP A 130 12.50 14.82 -9.05
CA ASP A 130 13.06 15.35 -7.80
C ASP A 130 14.15 14.44 -7.21
N GLY A 131 14.80 13.61 -8.04
CA GLY A 131 16.01 12.88 -7.66
C GLY A 131 15.78 11.74 -6.67
N VAL A 132 14.61 11.13 -6.66
CA VAL A 132 14.24 9.98 -5.82
C VAL A 132 14.05 8.74 -6.69
N VAL A 133 14.48 7.58 -6.19
CA VAL A 133 14.11 6.28 -6.77
C VAL A 133 12.80 5.83 -6.12
N LEU A 134 11.72 5.75 -6.88
CA LEU A 134 10.47 5.19 -6.42
C LEU A 134 10.40 3.71 -6.78
N VAL A 135 10.10 2.87 -5.79
CA VAL A 135 9.79 1.45 -5.94
C VAL A 135 8.34 1.23 -5.53
N THR A 136 7.49 0.72 -6.42
CA THR A 136 6.10 0.37 -6.07
C THR A 136 5.95 -1.15 -6.00
N VAL A 137 5.23 -1.65 -5.00
CA VAL A 137 5.20 -3.08 -4.68
C VAL A 137 3.82 -3.68 -4.95
N ASN A 138 3.75 -4.78 -5.72
CA ASN A 138 2.60 -5.68 -5.69
C ASN A 138 2.81 -6.74 -4.62
N TYR A 139 1.77 -7.13 -3.90
CA TYR A 139 1.80 -8.17 -2.86
C TYR A 139 0.51 -9.01 -2.90
N ARG A 140 0.48 -10.17 -2.24
CA ARG A 140 -0.74 -11.00 -2.18
C ARG A 140 -1.88 -10.28 -1.44
N LEU A 141 -3.09 -10.41 -1.98
CA LEU A 141 -4.33 -9.83 -1.45
C LEU A 141 -5.31 -10.94 -1.02
N GLY A 142 -6.38 -10.56 -0.33
CA GLY A 142 -7.51 -11.41 0.01
C GLY A 142 -7.13 -12.70 0.73
N VAL A 143 -7.74 -13.81 0.33
CA VAL A 143 -7.50 -15.13 0.94
C VAL A 143 -6.02 -15.56 0.85
N PRO A 144 -5.36 -15.52 -0.32
CA PRO A 144 -3.93 -15.82 -0.42
C PRO A 144 -3.05 -14.97 0.49
N GLY A 145 -3.37 -13.68 0.66
CA GLY A 145 -2.54 -12.74 1.42
C GLY A 145 -2.80 -12.69 2.92
N PHE A 146 -4.05 -12.81 3.35
CA PHE A 146 -4.47 -12.36 4.68
C PHE A 146 -5.43 -13.28 5.45
N LEU A 147 -5.93 -14.37 4.86
CA LEU A 147 -6.74 -15.33 5.63
C LEU A 147 -5.85 -16.17 6.56
N ASP A 148 -6.11 -16.20 7.86
CA ASP A 148 -5.31 -17.02 8.79
C ASP A 148 -5.66 -18.50 8.63
N LEU A 149 -4.70 -19.32 8.20
CA LEU A 149 -4.94 -20.71 7.83
C LEU A 149 -3.98 -21.62 8.59
N GLU A 150 -4.51 -22.69 9.18
CA GLU A 150 -3.68 -23.73 9.78
C GLU A 150 -2.75 -24.33 8.72
N GLY A 151 -1.47 -24.48 9.05
CA GLY A 151 -0.44 -24.97 8.12
C GLY A 151 0.16 -23.91 7.19
N ALA A 152 -0.23 -22.63 7.33
CA ALA A 152 0.38 -21.50 6.62
C ALA A 152 0.82 -20.40 7.60
N PRO A 153 1.91 -19.65 7.31
CA PRO A 153 2.25 -18.46 8.08
C PRO A 153 1.17 -17.40 7.90
N ALA A 154 0.72 -16.73 8.97
CA ALA A 154 -0.17 -15.58 8.89
C ALA A 154 0.47 -14.40 8.13
N ASN A 155 -0.33 -13.40 7.77
CA ASN A 155 0.13 -12.11 7.22
C ASN A 155 1.03 -12.23 5.98
N ARG A 156 0.69 -13.12 5.04
CA ARG A 156 1.52 -13.40 3.85
C ARG A 156 1.70 -12.17 2.96
N GLY A 157 0.72 -11.29 2.87
CA GLY A 157 0.89 -9.99 2.21
C GLY A 157 1.93 -9.08 2.90
N LEU A 158 2.05 -9.12 4.24
CA LEU A 158 3.13 -8.42 4.95
C LEU A 158 4.49 -9.09 4.68
N LEU A 159 4.53 -10.42 4.66
CA LEU A 159 5.75 -11.18 4.33
C LEU A 159 6.24 -10.87 2.90
N ASP A 160 5.31 -10.64 1.97
CA ASP A 160 5.61 -10.18 0.62
C ASP A 160 6.25 -8.79 0.60
N VAL A 161 5.71 -7.85 1.39
CA VAL A 161 6.30 -6.51 1.54
C VAL A 161 7.69 -6.58 2.18
N LEU A 162 7.90 -7.43 3.19
CA LEU A 162 9.23 -7.68 3.78
C LEU A 162 10.21 -8.24 2.75
N ALA A 163 9.77 -9.18 1.90
CA ALA A 163 10.60 -9.73 0.83
C ALA A 163 10.95 -8.66 -0.22
N ALA A 164 10.02 -7.78 -0.57
CA ALA A 164 10.28 -6.65 -1.45
C ALA A 164 11.28 -5.65 -0.84
N LEU A 165 11.18 -5.36 0.45
CA LEU A 165 12.17 -4.52 1.15
C LEU A 165 13.55 -5.18 1.22
N GLY A 166 13.62 -6.50 1.43
CA GLY A 166 14.86 -7.26 1.31
C GLY A 166 15.46 -7.16 -0.09
N TRP A 167 14.63 -7.28 -1.13
CA TRP A 167 15.05 -7.06 -2.51
C TRP A 167 15.56 -5.64 -2.76
N VAL A 168 14.92 -4.62 -2.19
CA VAL A 168 15.37 -3.22 -2.27
C VAL A 168 16.77 -3.09 -1.67
N ARG A 169 16.99 -3.57 -0.45
CA ARG A 169 18.32 -3.57 0.20
C ARG A 169 19.38 -4.20 -0.69
N ASP A 170 19.07 -5.35 -1.30
CA ASP A 170 20.05 -6.14 -2.05
C ASP A 170 20.27 -5.66 -3.49
N THR A 171 19.32 -4.92 -4.08
CA THR A 171 19.29 -4.67 -5.54
C THR A 171 19.16 -3.19 -5.93
N VAL A 172 18.59 -2.31 -5.08
CA VAL A 172 18.19 -0.96 -5.53
C VAL A 172 19.37 -0.07 -5.96
N ALA A 173 20.58 -0.38 -5.48
CA ALA A 173 21.82 0.28 -5.91
C ALA A 173 22.04 0.18 -7.44
N VAL A 174 21.62 -0.93 -8.06
CA VAL A 174 21.67 -1.13 -9.52
C VAL A 174 20.84 -0.07 -10.27
N PHE A 175 19.81 0.46 -9.63
CA PHE A 175 18.92 1.49 -10.19
C PHE A 175 19.28 2.91 -9.69
N GLY A 176 20.47 3.08 -9.11
CA GLY A 176 20.96 4.35 -8.57
C GLY A 176 20.32 4.82 -7.27
N GLY A 177 19.66 3.92 -6.56
CA GLY A 177 19.16 4.15 -5.21
C GLY A 177 20.22 3.88 -4.13
N ASP A 178 20.08 4.52 -2.99
CA ASP A 178 20.88 4.27 -1.80
C ASP A 178 20.13 3.29 -0.87
N PRO A 179 20.60 2.03 -0.73
CA PRO A 179 19.97 1.06 0.16
C PRO A 179 20.04 1.46 1.64
N ASP A 180 20.90 2.40 2.02
CA ASP A 180 21.02 2.91 3.40
C ASP A 180 20.11 4.12 3.66
N ASN A 181 19.39 4.60 2.63
CA ASN A 181 18.48 5.74 2.69
C ASN A 181 17.08 5.40 2.13
N VAL A 182 16.47 4.36 2.71
CA VAL A 182 15.16 3.84 2.32
C VAL A 182 14.06 4.44 3.21
N THR A 183 13.02 4.98 2.58
CA THR A 183 11.77 5.39 3.19
C THR A 183 10.64 4.50 2.69
N VAL A 184 9.99 3.75 3.57
CA VAL A 184 8.79 2.98 3.21
C VAL A 184 7.55 3.84 3.46
N PHE A 185 6.63 3.90 2.50
CA PHE A 185 5.39 4.64 2.66
C PHE A 185 4.21 3.91 2.08
N GLY A 186 3.04 4.13 2.66
CA GLY A 186 1.81 3.50 2.21
C GLY A 186 0.60 4.35 2.53
N GLN A 187 -0.54 3.98 1.94
CA GLN A 187 -1.82 4.63 2.17
C GLN A 187 -2.88 3.59 2.54
N SER A 188 -3.80 3.92 3.46
CA SER A 188 -4.89 3.02 3.87
C SER A 188 -4.37 1.66 4.38
N ALA A 189 -4.86 0.54 3.84
CA ALA A 189 -4.33 -0.80 4.12
C ALA A 189 -2.80 -0.90 3.93
N GLY A 190 -2.24 -0.22 2.93
CA GLY A 190 -0.79 -0.13 2.74
C GLY A 190 -0.12 0.61 3.88
N ALA A 191 -0.72 1.69 4.39
CA ALA A 191 -0.23 2.41 5.57
C ALA A 191 -0.35 1.56 6.86
N THR A 192 -1.37 0.71 6.98
CA THR A 192 -1.46 -0.28 8.07
C THR A 192 -0.33 -1.31 7.98
N LEU A 193 0.04 -1.77 6.79
CA LEU A 193 1.21 -2.63 6.59
C LEU A 193 2.51 -1.91 6.95
N THR A 194 2.72 -0.69 6.46
CA THR A 194 3.97 0.06 6.75
C THR A 194 4.09 0.46 8.21
N GLY A 195 3.00 0.86 8.87
CA GLY A 195 2.98 1.09 10.31
C GLY A 195 3.28 -0.17 11.11
N ALA A 196 2.80 -1.34 10.67
CA ALA A 196 3.10 -2.62 11.31
C ALA A 196 4.56 -3.07 11.18
N LEU A 197 5.29 -2.58 10.17
CA LEU A 197 6.72 -2.86 10.04
C LEU A 197 7.50 -2.35 11.27
N LEU A 198 7.09 -1.22 11.88
CA LEU A 198 7.72 -0.69 13.09
C LEU A 198 7.65 -1.66 14.29
N ALA A 199 6.68 -2.57 14.28
CA ALA A 199 6.47 -3.61 15.30
C ALA A 199 6.94 -5.01 14.85
N THR A 200 7.63 -5.10 13.71
CA THR A 200 8.02 -6.38 13.10
C THR A 200 9.53 -6.58 13.17
N GLN A 201 9.98 -7.52 13.99
CA GLN A 201 11.41 -7.80 14.20
C GLN A 201 12.18 -8.11 12.90
N GLU A 202 11.53 -8.77 11.94
CA GLU A 202 12.12 -9.13 10.64
C GLU A 202 12.38 -7.91 9.75
N ALA A 203 11.83 -6.74 10.09
CA ALA A 203 11.99 -5.50 9.34
C ALA A 203 13.18 -4.65 9.80
N VAL A 204 13.85 -5.04 10.90
CA VAL A 204 14.99 -4.31 11.46
C VAL A 204 16.08 -4.12 10.40
N GLY A 205 16.45 -2.86 10.16
CA GLY A 205 17.50 -2.49 9.20
C GLY A 205 17.08 -2.51 7.73
N LEU A 206 15.80 -2.70 7.41
CA LEU A 206 15.31 -2.66 6.02
C LEU A 206 14.91 -1.26 5.54
N PHE A 207 14.68 -0.32 6.46
CA PHE A 207 14.36 1.07 6.14
C PHE A 207 14.83 1.99 7.26
N ARG A 208 14.95 3.27 6.92
CA ARG A 208 15.33 4.35 7.84
C ARG A 208 14.13 5.19 8.27
N ARG A 209 13.12 5.28 7.41
CA ARG A 209 11.94 6.15 7.62
C ARG A 209 10.65 5.50 7.17
N VAL A 210 9.56 5.92 7.78
CA VAL A 210 8.20 5.44 7.49
C VAL A 210 7.27 6.62 7.27
N ILE A 211 6.43 6.55 6.24
CA ILE A 211 5.29 7.47 6.08
C ILE A 211 3.98 6.66 6.12
N VAL A 212 3.08 7.04 7.03
CA VAL A 212 1.78 6.37 7.27
C VAL A 212 0.65 7.34 6.90
N GLN A 213 0.02 7.11 5.74
CA GLN A 213 -1.04 7.98 5.20
C GLN A 213 -2.40 7.33 5.43
N SER A 214 -3.20 7.86 6.35
CA SER A 214 -4.53 7.31 6.68
C SER A 214 -4.46 5.81 7.04
N GLY A 215 -3.47 5.42 7.83
CA GLY A 215 -3.24 4.04 8.28
C GLY A 215 -3.55 3.85 9.76
N SER A 216 -3.84 2.62 10.18
CA SER A 216 -4.21 2.35 11.57
C SER A 216 -3.14 1.54 12.29
N GLY A 217 -2.51 2.13 13.32
CA GLY A 217 -1.63 1.40 14.24
C GLY A 217 -2.36 0.42 15.15
N THR A 218 -3.69 0.42 15.12
CA THR A 218 -4.56 -0.55 15.81
C THR A 218 -5.47 -1.31 14.85
N GLY A 219 -5.04 -1.43 13.59
CA GLY A 219 -5.82 -2.05 12.53
C GLY A 219 -5.84 -3.58 12.54
N ALA A 220 -5.09 -4.26 13.42
CA ALA A 220 -4.92 -5.70 13.37
C ALA A 220 -6.08 -6.46 14.01
N PHE A 221 -6.46 -7.59 13.41
CA PHE A 221 -7.33 -8.57 14.01
C PHE A 221 -6.59 -9.39 15.07
N THR A 222 -7.30 -9.67 16.15
CA THR A 222 -6.88 -10.71 17.11
C THR A 222 -6.96 -12.09 16.44
N PRO A 223 -6.21 -13.10 16.96
CA PRO A 223 -6.34 -14.48 16.49
C PRO A 223 -7.79 -15.00 16.55
N GLU A 224 -8.57 -14.57 17.54
CA GLU A 224 -9.99 -14.93 17.64
C GLU A 224 -10.82 -14.41 16.46
N GLN A 225 -10.66 -13.13 16.11
CA GLN A 225 -11.35 -12.53 14.97
C GLN A 225 -10.95 -13.22 13.66
N ALA A 226 -9.65 -13.46 13.48
CA ALA A 226 -9.13 -14.16 12.30
C ALA A 226 -9.74 -15.57 12.15
N ARG A 227 -9.83 -16.34 13.23
CA ARG A 227 -10.48 -17.67 13.21
C ARG A 227 -11.94 -17.61 12.78
N ARG A 228 -12.69 -16.56 13.14
CA ARG A 228 -14.09 -16.39 12.69
C ARG A 228 -14.18 -16.16 11.19
N VAL A 229 -13.31 -15.31 10.65
CA VAL A 229 -13.22 -15.09 9.19
C VAL A 229 -12.86 -16.39 8.48
N THR A 230 -11.86 -17.13 9.00
CA THR A 230 -11.44 -18.42 8.43
C THR A 230 -12.53 -19.47 8.47
N ALA A 231 -13.27 -19.59 9.57
CA ALA A 231 -14.41 -20.49 9.66
C ALA A 231 -15.51 -20.14 8.64
N ALA A 232 -15.82 -18.85 8.48
CA ALA A 232 -16.80 -18.39 7.49
C ALA A 232 -16.34 -18.70 6.05
N ALA A 233 -15.07 -18.44 5.72
CA ALA A 233 -14.50 -18.73 4.40
C ALA A 233 -14.51 -20.24 4.10
N ALA A 234 -14.06 -21.07 5.04
CA ALA A 234 -14.05 -22.52 4.91
C ALA A 234 -15.47 -23.10 4.72
N SER A 235 -16.44 -22.60 5.49
CA SER A 235 -17.86 -22.94 5.36
C SER A 235 -18.42 -22.57 3.98
N ALA A 236 -18.16 -21.36 3.50
CA ALA A 236 -18.62 -20.90 2.19
C ALA A 236 -17.97 -21.68 1.01
N LEU A 237 -16.77 -22.22 1.22
CA LEU A 237 -16.07 -23.04 0.24
C LEU A 237 -16.42 -24.53 0.32
N GLY A 238 -16.96 -24.99 1.45
CA GLY A 238 -17.28 -26.40 1.72
C GLY A 238 -16.05 -27.25 2.01
N VAL A 239 -15.03 -26.68 2.67
CA VAL A 239 -13.74 -27.35 2.94
C VAL A 239 -13.30 -27.18 4.40
N ALA A 240 -12.25 -27.89 4.80
CA ALA A 240 -11.60 -27.68 6.10
C ALA A 240 -10.84 -26.33 6.14
N PRO A 241 -10.71 -25.67 7.30
CA PRO A 241 -10.03 -24.38 7.46
C PRO A 241 -8.48 -24.51 7.50
N SER A 242 -7.89 -25.21 6.53
CA SER A 242 -6.45 -25.46 6.46
C SER A 242 -5.86 -25.03 5.11
N ALA A 243 -4.56 -24.72 5.10
CA ALA A 243 -3.84 -24.37 3.88
C ALA A 243 -3.89 -25.49 2.84
N GLU A 244 -3.79 -26.75 3.28
CA GLU A 244 -3.87 -27.93 2.42
C GLU A 244 -5.22 -28.01 1.69
N ALA A 245 -6.33 -27.80 2.41
CA ALA A 245 -7.66 -27.84 1.81
C ALA A 245 -7.93 -26.66 0.85
N PHE A 246 -7.26 -25.52 1.08
CA PHE A 246 -7.38 -24.33 0.24
C PHE A 246 -6.47 -24.37 -1.00
N GLU A 247 -5.41 -25.20 -1.02
CA GLU A 247 -4.40 -25.21 -2.08
C GLU A 247 -4.99 -25.46 -3.48
N ALA A 248 -5.92 -26.40 -3.59
CA ALA A 248 -6.55 -26.76 -4.86
C ALA A 248 -7.68 -25.82 -5.29
N ILE A 249 -8.08 -24.85 -4.46
CA ILE A 249 -9.20 -23.96 -4.76
C ILE A 249 -8.73 -22.87 -5.73
N PRO A 250 -9.42 -22.66 -6.87
CA PRO A 250 -9.05 -21.59 -7.80
C PRO A 250 -9.41 -20.21 -7.24
N ASP A 251 -8.63 -19.18 -7.61
CA ASP A 251 -8.78 -17.84 -7.05
C ASP A 251 -10.16 -17.22 -7.29
N GLU A 252 -10.83 -17.58 -8.39
CA GLU A 252 -12.22 -17.19 -8.69
C GLU A 252 -13.18 -17.58 -7.58
N ARG A 253 -12.97 -18.76 -6.95
CA ARG A 253 -13.80 -19.21 -5.84
C ARG A 253 -13.52 -18.41 -4.58
N PHE A 254 -12.29 -17.96 -4.35
CA PHE A 254 -11.99 -17.03 -3.25
C PHE A 254 -12.68 -15.68 -3.46
N LEU A 255 -12.70 -15.16 -4.69
CA LEU A 255 -13.41 -13.92 -5.00
C LEU A 255 -14.94 -14.09 -4.84
N ALA A 256 -15.49 -15.23 -5.24
CA ALA A 256 -16.92 -15.52 -5.16
C ALA A 256 -17.45 -15.58 -3.71
N ILE A 257 -16.62 -15.93 -2.72
CA ILE A 257 -17.05 -16.00 -1.32
C ILE A 257 -16.93 -14.68 -0.56
N LEU A 258 -16.29 -13.64 -1.11
CA LEU A 258 -16.10 -12.36 -0.42
C LEU A 258 -17.41 -11.75 0.12
N PRO A 259 -18.55 -11.78 -0.61
CA PRO A 259 -19.82 -11.28 -0.07
C PRO A 259 -20.30 -12.04 1.17
N ALA A 260 -19.97 -13.34 1.30
CA ALA A 260 -20.34 -14.14 2.48
C ALA A 260 -19.48 -13.81 3.72
N LEU A 261 -18.35 -13.11 3.52
CA LEU A 261 -17.49 -12.63 4.60
C LEU A 261 -17.86 -11.21 5.05
N ALA A 262 -18.71 -10.52 4.30
CA ALA A 262 -19.20 -9.19 4.68
C ALA A 262 -20.18 -9.30 5.86
N GLY A 263 -20.09 -8.35 6.80
CA GLY A 263 -21.03 -8.27 7.93
C GLY A 263 -20.83 -9.30 9.04
N LEU A 264 -19.70 -10.01 9.07
CA LEU A 264 -19.36 -10.88 10.20
C LEU A 264 -19.26 -10.07 11.51
N ASP A 265 -19.80 -10.62 12.60
CA ASP A 265 -19.61 -10.02 13.93
C ASP A 265 -18.22 -10.36 14.47
N LEU A 266 -17.30 -9.41 14.27
CA LEU A 266 -15.92 -9.51 14.75
C LEU A 266 -15.74 -8.91 16.15
N ARG A 267 -16.81 -8.62 16.89
CA ARG A 267 -16.69 -8.23 18.30
C ARG A 267 -16.35 -9.45 19.17
N THR A 268 -15.34 -9.30 19.99
CA THR A 268 -14.90 -10.30 20.97
C THR A 268 -15.04 -9.72 22.37
N GLY A 269 -14.73 -10.51 23.40
CA GLY A 269 -14.70 -10.00 24.77
C GLY A 269 -13.64 -8.91 25.01
N THR A 270 -12.65 -8.78 24.11
CA THR A 270 -11.47 -7.91 24.30
C THR A 270 -11.22 -6.93 23.15
N ALA A 271 -11.95 -7.03 22.04
CA ALA A 271 -11.72 -6.21 20.85
C ALA A 271 -13.00 -6.00 20.04
N SER A 272 -13.15 -4.81 19.45
CA SER A 272 -14.10 -4.53 18.36
C SER A 272 -13.45 -4.79 17.00
N ASP A 273 -14.24 -4.74 15.93
CA ASP A 273 -13.71 -4.74 14.56
C ASP A 273 -12.94 -3.42 14.32
N PRO A 274 -11.61 -3.45 14.12
CA PRO A 274 -10.82 -2.25 13.88
C PRO A 274 -11.07 -1.63 12.51
N LEU A 275 -11.69 -2.37 11.58
CA LEU A 275 -11.98 -1.92 10.22
C LEU A 275 -13.47 -1.63 10.00
N ALA A 276 -14.29 -1.61 11.06
CA ALA A 276 -15.72 -1.31 11.00
C ALA A 276 -16.47 -1.97 9.81
N GLY A 277 -16.14 -3.22 9.49
CA GLY A 277 -16.73 -3.98 8.38
C GLY A 277 -16.22 -3.62 6.97
N LEU A 278 -15.28 -2.69 6.83
CA LEU A 278 -14.76 -2.25 5.51
C LEU A 278 -14.01 -3.36 4.77
N SER A 279 -13.34 -4.25 5.51
CA SER A 279 -12.68 -5.42 4.95
C SER A 279 -12.80 -6.62 5.89
N PRO A 280 -13.05 -7.83 5.37
CA PRO A 280 -12.99 -9.05 6.17
C PRO A 280 -11.55 -9.51 6.44
N PHE A 281 -10.55 -8.76 5.97
CA PHE A 281 -9.14 -9.09 6.15
C PHE A 281 -8.39 -7.92 6.77
N SER A 282 -7.42 -8.27 7.61
CA SER A 282 -6.40 -7.36 8.12
C SER A 282 -5.15 -8.17 8.48
N LEU A 283 -4.16 -7.51 9.06
CA LEU A 283 -3.10 -8.17 9.81
C LEU A 283 -3.71 -8.98 10.97
N VAL A 284 -3.13 -10.13 11.27
CA VAL A 284 -3.47 -10.98 12.42
C VAL A 284 -2.32 -10.93 13.39
N LEU A 285 -2.54 -10.27 14.53
CA LEU A 285 -1.52 -10.06 15.55
C LEU A 285 -2.13 -10.22 16.96
N PRO A 286 -1.42 -10.85 17.91
CA PRO A 286 -1.87 -10.91 19.30
C PRO A 286 -1.77 -9.56 20.02
N VAL A 287 -0.91 -8.66 19.53
CA VAL A 287 -0.66 -7.31 20.06
C VAL A 287 -0.79 -6.33 18.90
N GLN A 288 -1.47 -5.20 19.13
CA GLN A 288 -1.60 -4.18 18.10
C GLN A 288 -0.23 -3.56 17.78
N PRO A 289 0.06 -3.19 16.52
CA PRO A 289 1.33 -2.58 16.15
C PRO A 289 1.75 -1.40 17.04
N ALA A 290 0.83 -0.50 17.36
CA ALA A 290 1.12 0.66 18.22
C ALA A 290 1.53 0.28 19.66
N ASP A 291 1.27 -0.94 20.11
CA ASP A 291 1.62 -1.41 21.45
C ASP A 291 2.89 -2.28 21.47
N GLY A 292 3.52 -2.50 20.31
CA GLY A 292 4.61 -3.45 20.14
C GLY A 292 5.76 -2.92 19.27
N LEU A 293 5.99 -1.61 19.25
CA LEU A 293 7.06 -1.00 18.47
C LEU A 293 8.43 -1.54 18.92
N VAL A 294 9.26 -1.94 17.95
CA VAL A 294 10.62 -2.47 18.17
C VAL A 294 11.67 -1.82 17.27
N ILE A 295 11.26 -0.97 16.33
CA ILE A 295 12.13 -0.25 15.40
C ILE A 295 12.01 1.25 15.64
N GLU A 296 13.16 1.88 15.84
CA GLU A 296 13.32 3.33 15.84
C GLU A 296 13.57 3.81 14.39
N ALA A 297 12.63 4.54 13.81
CA ALA A 297 12.72 5.12 12.47
C ALA A 297 12.12 6.52 12.46
N ASP A 298 12.53 7.41 11.54
CA ASP A 298 11.80 8.68 11.41
C ASP A 298 10.37 8.38 10.92
N LEU A 299 9.36 8.97 11.56
CA LEU A 299 7.94 8.75 11.23
C LEU A 299 7.26 10.05 10.81
N LEU A 300 6.66 10.06 9.61
CA LEU A 300 5.68 11.03 9.16
C LEU A 300 4.30 10.34 9.10
N ILE A 301 3.29 10.92 9.71
CA ILE A 301 1.99 10.25 9.87
C ILE A 301 0.84 11.26 9.83
N GLY A 302 -0.28 10.91 9.23
CA GLY A 302 -1.41 11.82 9.14
C GLY A 302 -2.66 11.22 8.52
N THR A 303 -3.72 12.02 8.51
CA THR A 303 -5.03 11.68 7.96
C THR A 303 -5.59 12.86 7.17
N ASN A 304 -6.60 12.57 6.36
CA ASN A 304 -7.44 13.61 5.78
C ASN A 304 -8.47 14.07 6.82
N THR A 305 -9.02 15.27 6.67
CA THR A 305 -9.96 15.83 7.65
C THR A 305 -11.36 15.22 7.56
N GLU A 306 -11.70 14.54 6.46
CA GLU A 306 -13.04 14.02 6.19
C GLU A 306 -13.03 12.55 5.68
N GLU A 307 -12.11 11.73 6.19
CA GLU A 307 -11.85 10.34 5.76
C GLU A 307 -13.12 9.53 5.40
N GLY A 308 -14.13 9.55 6.27
CA GLY A 308 -15.33 8.73 6.13
C GLY A 308 -16.24 9.08 4.95
N ASN A 309 -16.09 10.27 4.35
CA ASN A 309 -16.96 10.73 3.25
C ASN A 309 -16.85 9.83 2.00
N LEU A 310 -15.78 9.05 1.86
CA LEU A 310 -15.66 8.08 0.75
C LEU A 310 -16.63 6.91 0.90
N TYR A 311 -17.03 6.57 2.13
CA TYR A 311 -17.68 5.29 2.44
C TYR A 311 -19.15 5.41 2.79
N VAL A 312 -19.59 6.57 3.29
CA VAL A 312 -20.96 6.78 3.75
C VAL A 312 -21.48 8.14 3.32
N ALA A 313 -22.80 8.25 3.19
CA ALA A 313 -23.45 9.42 2.61
C ALA A 313 -23.84 10.51 3.62
N THR A 314 -23.91 10.20 4.92
CA THR A 314 -24.30 11.18 5.95
C THR A 314 -23.09 11.68 6.72
N GLU A 315 -23.04 12.98 7.00
CA GLU A 315 -21.90 13.64 7.65
C GLU A 315 -21.59 13.06 9.05
N GLY A 316 -22.63 12.77 9.84
CA GLY A 316 -22.47 12.22 11.18
C GLY A 316 -21.90 10.80 11.19
N GLU A 317 -22.36 9.94 10.27
CA GLU A 317 -21.80 8.59 10.10
C GLU A 317 -20.37 8.66 9.54
N ALA A 318 -20.10 9.59 8.61
CA ALA A 318 -18.78 9.78 8.02
C ALA A 318 -17.74 10.19 9.06
N ALA A 319 -18.06 11.14 9.92
CA ALA A 319 -17.15 11.58 10.98
C ALA A 319 -16.83 10.44 11.96
N ALA A 320 -17.86 9.72 12.44
CA ALA A 320 -17.66 8.59 13.36
C ALA A 320 -16.87 7.44 12.72
N LEU A 321 -17.14 7.14 11.45
CA LEU A 321 -16.42 6.12 10.69
C LEU A 321 -14.95 6.53 10.45
N GLY A 322 -14.71 7.78 10.07
CA GLY A 322 -13.36 8.31 9.84
C GLY A 322 -12.49 8.25 11.10
N GLU A 323 -13.04 8.64 12.24
CA GLU A 323 -12.35 8.55 13.53
C GLU A 323 -12.06 7.09 13.92
N THR A 324 -13.04 6.19 13.76
CA THR A 324 -12.90 4.78 14.13
C THR A 324 -11.88 4.05 13.25
N LEU A 325 -11.90 4.28 11.94
CA LEU A 325 -11.05 3.59 10.97
C LEU A 325 -9.63 4.13 10.90
N PHE A 326 -9.49 5.45 10.99
CA PHE A 326 -8.23 6.13 10.65
C PHE A 326 -7.72 7.00 11.79
N GLY A 327 -8.54 7.93 12.30
CA GLY A 327 -8.12 8.94 13.28
C GLY A 327 -7.52 8.34 14.55
N ALA A 328 -8.28 7.51 15.26
CA ALA A 328 -7.88 6.95 16.55
C ALA A 328 -6.62 6.07 16.45
N GLY A 329 -6.54 5.23 15.42
CA GLY A 329 -5.39 4.35 15.17
C GLY A 329 -4.13 5.11 14.77
N THR A 330 -4.27 6.15 13.95
CA THR A 330 -3.18 7.06 13.55
C THR A 330 -2.63 7.79 14.77
N ALA A 331 -3.50 8.41 15.56
CA ALA A 331 -3.12 9.16 16.75
C ALA A 331 -2.43 8.26 17.80
N ARG A 332 -2.92 7.03 17.99
CA ARG A 332 -2.30 6.08 18.90
C ARG A 332 -0.90 5.65 18.45
N LEU A 333 -0.70 5.41 17.14
CA LEU A 333 0.62 5.09 16.62
C LEU A 333 1.60 6.26 16.78
N ALA A 334 1.18 7.48 16.42
CA ALA A 334 1.99 8.68 16.58
C ALA A 334 2.40 8.89 18.04
N LYS A 335 1.46 8.70 18.97
CA LYS A 335 1.72 8.79 20.42
C LYS A 335 2.66 7.71 20.92
N ALA A 336 2.47 6.46 20.50
CA ALA A 336 3.34 5.35 20.89
C ALA A 336 4.78 5.55 20.39
N HIS A 337 4.94 6.10 19.19
CA HIS A 337 6.24 6.46 18.62
C HIS A 337 6.91 7.62 19.37
N GLY A 338 6.14 8.60 19.86
CA GLY A 338 6.63 9.71 20.70
C GLY A 338 7.41 10.81 19.96
N HIS A 339 7.91 10.55 18.76
CA HIS A 339 8.74 11.49 17.97
C HIS A 339 8.33 11.64 16.51
N ALA A 340 7.04 11.44 16.20
CA ALA A 340 6.52 11.54 14.84
C ALA A 340 6.33 13.01 14.39
N HIS A 341 6.51 13.27 13.08
CA HIS A 341 5.95 14.45 12.43
C HIS A 341 4.50 14.14 12.03
N VAL A 342 3.57 15.02 12.39
CA VAL A 342 2.15 14.84 12.08
C VAL A 342 1.73 15.78 10.95
N TYR A 343 0.90 15.29 10.03
CA TYR A 343 0.23 16.12 9.03
C TYR A 343 -1.29 15.94 9.04
N SER A 344 -2.01 16.91 8.48
CA SER A 344 -3.43 16.85 8.20
C SER A 344 -3.71 17.40 6.81
N PHE A 345 -4.47 16.64 6.01
CA PHE A 345 -4.86 17.04 4.66
C PHE A 345 -6.31 17.53 4.65
N GLY A 346 -6.52 18.78 4.29
CA GLY A 346 -7.80 19.48 4.34
C GLY A 346 -8.30 20.04 3.02
N TYR A 347 -7.62 19.79 1.89
CA TYR A 347 -8.15 20.20 0.58
C TYR A 347 -9.44 19.44 0.30
N ARG A 348 -10.48 20.20 -0.06
CA ARG A 348 -11.81 19.67 -0.32
C ARG A 348 -12.00 19.42 -1.82
N SER A 349 -12.10 18.16 -2.21
CA SER A 349 -12.51 17.77 -3.55
C SER A 349 -13.88 18.35 -3.92
N THR A 350 -14.04 18.77 -5.18
CA THR A 350 -15.32 19.24 -5.71
C THR A 350 -16.17 18.13 -6.32
N ALA A 351 -15.70 16.88 -6.26
CA ALA A 351 -16.46 15.71 -6.68
C ALA A 351 -17.77 15.57 -5.87
N SER A 352 -18.76 14.93 -6.49
CA SER A 352 -20.09 14.70 -5.87
C SER A 352 -20.77 15.99 -5.38
N ASP A 353 -20.66 17.05 -6.18
CA ASP A 353 -21.18 18.40 -5.86
C ASP A 353 -20.54 18.99 -4.59
N GLY A 354 -19.23 18.74 -4.38
CA GLY A 354 -18.47 19.21 -3.23
C GLY A 354 -18.74 18.46 -1.91
N ARG A 355 -19.58 17.41 -1.94
CA ARG A 355 -19.88 16.59 -0.76
C ARG A 355 -18.78 15.61 -0.41
N LEU A 356 -17.89 15.27 -1.35
CA LEU A 356 -16.79 14.36 -1.07
C LEU A 356 -15.78 14.99 -0.10
N GLY A 357 -15.38 16.24 -0.33
CA GLY A 357 -14.46 16.95 0.58
C GLY A 357 -13.06 16.33 0.64
N ALA A 358 -12.39 16.45 1.78
CA ALA A 358 -11.11 15.81 2.06
C ALA A 358 -11.30 14.32 2.42
N ALA A 359 -12.01 13.58 1.58
CA ALA A 359 -12.30 12.17 1.80
C ALA A 359 -11.04 11.31 1.76
N HIS A 360 -11.13 10.08 2.26
CA HIS A 360 -10.07 9.09 2.14
C HIS A 360 -9.54 8.99 0.70
N THR A 361 -8.23 8.87 0.52
CA THR A 361 -7.48 8.80 -0.77
C THR A 361 -7.33 10.09 -1.58
N VAL A 362 -8.04 11.17 -1.24
CA VAL A 362 -7.99 12.46 -1.98
C VAL A 362 -6.59 13.09 -1.97
N GLU A 363 -5.75 12.77 -0.98
CA GLU A 363 -4.40 13.27 -0.81
C GLU A 363 -3.37 12.66 -1.78
N LEU A 364 -3.64 11.45 -2.29
CA LEU A 364 -2.65 10.71 -3.09
C LEU A 364 -2.19 11.46 -4.36
N PRO A 365 -3.05 12.10 -5.17
CA PRO A 365 -2.61 12.92 -6.29
C PRO A 365 -1.65 14.04 -5.93
N PHE A 366 -1.74 14.58 -4.72
CA PHE A 366 -0.85 15.64 -4.24
C PHE A 366 0.50 15.07 -3.83
N VAL A 367 0.51 13.91 -3.17
CA VAL A 367 1.75 13.18 -2.84
C VAL A 367 2.54 12.76 -4.07
N PHE A 368 1.86 12.35 -5.15
CA PHE A 368 2.49 11.94 -6.40
C PHE A 368 2.71 13.11 -7.38
N ASP A 369 2.31 14.33 -7.02
CA ASP A 369 2.36 15.54 -7.85
C ASP A 369 1.69 15.36 -9.23
N LEU A 370 0.53 14.70 -9.21
CA LEU A 370 -0.30 14.41 -10.38
C LEU A 370 -1.69 15.09 -10.30
N ALA A 371 -1.92 15.95 -9.31
CA ALA A 371 -3.24 16.52 -9.03
C ALA A 371 -3.87 17.30 -10.20
N ASP A 372 -3.08 17.79 -11.15
CA ASP A 372 -3.56 18.51 -12.34
C ASP A 372 -3.92 17.59 -13.53
N GLU A 373 -3.77 16.27 -13.38
CA GLU A 373 -4.00 15.33 -14.47
C GLU A 373 -5.49 15.21 -14.84
N PRO A 374 -5.87 15.37 -16.12
CA PRO A 374 -7.28 15.43 -16.52
C PRO A 374 -8.13 14.21 -16.14
N TRP A 375 -7.51 13.03 -16.04
CA TRP A 375 -8.19 11.78 -15.67
C TRP A 375 -8.48 11.65 -14.16
N LEU A 376 -8.03 12.62 -13.34
CA LEU A 376 -8.44 12.75 -11.92
C LEU A 376 -9.65 13.66 -11.73
N HIS A 377 -10.08 14.34 -12.79
CA HIS A 377 -11.11 15.38 -12.77
C HIS A 377 -12.39 14.97 -13.52
N GLY A 378 -13.39 15.85 -13.45
CA GLY A 378 -14.69 15.69 -14.13
C GLY A 378 -15.71 14.92 -13.30
N ASP A 379 -16.81 14.51 -13.93
CA ASP A 379 -18.00 13.95 -13.26
C ASP A 379 -17.75 12.63 -12.50
N THR A 380 -16.66 11.94 -12.82
CA THR A 380 -16.30 10.63 -12.25
C THR A 380 -14.95 10.67 -11.52
N GLY A 381 -14.18 11.75 -11.68
CA GLY A 381 -12.87 11.90 -11.07
C GLY A 381 -12.96 12.23 -9.58
N LEU A 382 -12.05 11.68 -8.77
CA LEU A 382 -12.07 11.87 -7.32
C LEU A 382 -11.77 13.31 -6.89
N LEU A 383 -11.09 14.12 -7.73
CA LEU A 383 -10.84 15.54 -7.44
C LEU A 383 -11.99 16.46 -7.88
N GLY A 384 -12.91 15.95 -8.68
CA GLY A 384 -14.05 16.71 -9.20
C GLY A 384 -13.73 17.57 -10.41
N PRO A 385 -14.70 18.35 -10.91
CA PRO A 385 -14.57 19.13 -12.14
C PRO A 385 -13.67 20.36 -12.01
N ASP A 386 -13.44 20.86 -10.80
CA ASP A 386 -12.71 22.10 -10.58
C ASP A 386 -11.20 21.87 -10.43
N PRO A 387 -10.36 22.84 -10.86
CA PRO A 387 -8.93 22.75 -10.67
C PRO A 387 -8.54 22.75 -9.19
N VAL A 388 -7.46 22.06 -8.85
CA VAL A 388 -6.88 22.11 -7.50
C VAL A 388 -6.18 23.45 -7.25
N PRO A 389 -5.96 23.87 -5.98
CA PRO A 389 -5.19 25.05 -5.65
C PRO A 389 -3.77 24.98 -6.24
N ARG A 390 -3.38 26.04 -6.96
CA ARG A 390 -2.06 26.11 -7.59
C ARG A 390 -0.95 25.94 -6.55
N GLY A 391 -0.06 24.98 -6.79
CA GLY A 391 1.13 24.76 -5.97
C GLY A 391 0.93 23.80 -4.79
N LEU A 392 -0.31 23.43 -4.44
CA LEU A 392 -0.57 22.53 -3.31
C LEU A 392 0.04 21.14 -3.52
N ALA A 393 -0.03 20.61 -4.74
CA ALA A 393 0.59 19.32 -5.07
C ALA A 393 2.12 19.38 -4.96
N ALA A 394 2.74 20.44 -5.48
CA ALA A 394 4.18 20.64 -5.38
C ALA A 394 4.64 20.84 -3.92
N GLU A 395 3.86 21.54 -3.10
CA GLU A 395 4.12 21.72 -1.67
C GLU A 395 4.10 20.38 -0.93
N MET A 396 3.03 19.60 -1.09
CA MET A 396 2.88 18.30 -0.43
C MET A 396 3.92 17.29 -0.92
N HIS A 397 4.12 17.16 -2.23
CA HIS A 397 5.15 16.31 -2.80
C HIS A 397 6.55 16.68 -2.29
N GLY A 398 6.85 17.98 -2.24
CA GLY A 398 8.11 18.53 -1.74
C GLY A 398 8.39 18.11 -0.29
N ALA A 399 7.37 18.13 0.58
CA ALA A 399 7.50 17.67 1.96
C ALA A 399 7.82 16.16 2.06
N TRP A 400 7.21 15.32 1.22
CA TRP A 400 7.49 13.88 1.16
C TRP A 400 8.93 13.60 0.70
N VAL A 401 9.39 14.32 -0.33
CA VAL A 401 10.77 14.22 -0.84
C VAL A 401 11.77 14.74 0.19
N ALA A 402 11.48 15.85 0.87
CA ALA A 402 12.32 16.38 1.94
C ALA A 402 12.46 15.37 3.09
N PHE A 403 11.34 14.81 3.56
CA PHE A 403 11.33 13.79 4.58
C PHE A 403 12.13 12.55 4.18
N ALA A 404 11.98 12.07 2.95
CA ALA A 404 12.73 10.93 2.45
C ALA A 404 14.25 11.19 2.39
N ARG A 405 14.68 12.44 2.22
CA ARG A 405 16.09 12.84 2.22
C ARG A 405 16.65 12.97 3.63
N THR A 406 15.95 13.69 4.51
CA THR A 406 16.54 14.20 5.76
C THR A 406 15.84 13.69 7.02
N GLY A 407 14.60 13.21 6.93
CA GLY A 407 13.73 12.93 8.07
C GLY A 407 12.97 14.15 8.58
N ASP A 408 13.13 15.30 7.93
CA ASP A 408 12.42 16.55 8.24
C ASP A 408 11.53 16.93 7.05
N PRO A 409 10.20 16.98 7.23
CA PRO A 409 9.27 17.34 6.17
C PRO A 409 9.10 18.87 6.01
N GLY A 410 9.80 19.69 6.80
CA GLY A 410 9.76 21.16 6.73
C GLY A 410 8.98 21.83 7.86
N TRP A 411 8.60 21.10 8.91
CA TRP A 411 7.95 21.65 10.10
C TRP A 411 8.38 20.94 11.38
N ALA A 412 8.26 21.66 12.51
CA ALA A 412 8.61 21.14 13.82
C ALA A 412 7.66 20.02 14.28
N ARG A 413 8.16 19.06 15.08
CA ARG A 413 7.40 17.88 15.53
C ARG A 413 6.19 18.19 16.42
N ASP A 414 6.17 19.36 17.06
CA ASP A 414 5.05 19.87 17.87
C ASP A 414 4.00 20.62 17.02
N THR A 415 4.25 20.76 15.72
CA THR A 415 3.35 21.40 14.76
C THR A 415 2.75 20.35 13.83
N VAL A 416 1.49 20.56 13.43
CA VAL A 416 0.84 19.75 12.39
C VAL A 416 1.06 20.43 11.05
N GLY A 417 1.70 19.74 10.10
CA GLY A 417 1.76 20.19 8.71
C GLY A 417 0.37 20.13 8.09
N PHE A 418 -0.14 21.23 7.55
CA PHE A 418 -1.50 21.30 7.01
C PHE A 418 -1.48 21.60 5.52
N PHE A 419 -2.22 20.81 4.73
CA PHE A 419 -2.34 20.96 3.28
C PHE A 419 -3.81 21.15 2.91
N GLY A 420 -4.24 22.36 2.53
CA GLY A 420 -5.66 22.64 2.29
C GLY A 420 -5.97 23.80 1.37
#